data_AF-A0A7S2SGJ0-F1
#
_entry.id   AF-A0A7S2SGJ0-F1
#
_cell.length_a   1.000
_cell.length_b   1.000
_cell.length_c   1.000
_cell.angle_alpha   90.00
_cell.angle_beta   90.00
_cell.angle_gamma   90.00
#
_symmetry.space_group_name_H-M   'P 1'
#
loop_
_entity.id
_entity.type
_entity.pdbx_description
1 polymer ?
#
loop_
_entity_poly.entity_id
_entity_poly.type
_entity_poly.pdbx_seq_one_letter_code
_entity_poly.pdbx_strand_id
1 'polypeptide(L)'
;CDAVSGCFSDAMVRVNGVQAKSQVFEDLTHGMKALMVKQSGFSTPKIIIAGAPASGKGTQCEMIKEKYGVVHLSTGDILRAAVKEGTELGKTAQGFMDRGE
;
A
#
# COMPACT_ATOMS: atom_id res chain seq x y z
N CYS A 1 -1.22 6.57 14.96
CA CYS A 1 -1.44 8.00 14.69
C CYS A 1 -2.93 8.17 14.45
N ASP A 2 -3.65 8.63 15.47
CA ASP A 2 -5.10 8.45 15.55
C ASP A 2 -5.94 9.44 14.71
N ALA A 3 -5.31 10.52 14.23
CA ALA A 3 -5.98 11.51 13.39
C ALA A 3 -6.39 10.94 12.02
N VAL A 4 -5.54 10.11 11.40
CA VAL A 4 -5.83 9.49 10.09
C VAL A 4 -6.83 8.34 10.25
N SER A 5 -6.64 7.48 11.25
CA SER A 5 -7.58 6.38 11.51
C SER A 5 -8.98 6.86 11.89
N GLY A 6 -9.10 8.02 12.54
CA GLY A 6 -10.38 8.65 12.86
C GLY A 6 -11.12 9.19 11.63
N CYS A 7 -10.41 9.81 10.68
CA CYS A 7 -11.04 10.39 9.48
C CYS A 7 -11.47 9.33 8.44
N PHE A 8 -10.83 8.16 8.45
CA PHE A 8 -11.08 7.07 7.49
C PHE A 8 -11.69 5.83 8.14
N SER A 9 -12.27 5.95 9.34
CA SER A 9 -12.83 4.81 10.10
C SER A 9 -13.82 3.97 9.27
N ASP A 10 -14.64 4.62 8.45
CA ASP A 10 -15.63 3.96 7.59
C ASP A 10 -15.05 3.26 6.35
N ALA A 11 -13.78 3.54 6.03
CA ALA A 11 -13.06 3.02 4.86
C ALA A 11 -11.74 2.31 5.22
N MET A 12 -11.49 2.04 6.52
CA MET A 12 -10.25 1.43 6.99
C MET A 12 -10.44 -0.06 7.29
N VAL A 13 -9.66 -0.90 6.60
CA VAL A 13 -9.56 -2.33 6.88
C VAL A 13 -8.31 -2.58 7.71
N ARG A 14 -8.46 -3.24 8.86
CA ARG A 14 -7.33 -3.73 9.66
C ARG A 14 -7.11 -5.19 9.37
N VAL A 15 -5.87 -5.56 9.06
CA VAL A 15 -5.47 -6.94 8.76
C VAL A 15 -4.32 -7.34 9.68
N ASN A 16 -4.35 -8.58 10.17
CA ASN A 16 -3.25 -9.13 10.93
C ASN A 16 -2.10 -9.51 9.98
N GLY A 17 -0.99 -8.78 10.05
CA GLY A 17 0.20 -9.00 9.22
C GLY A 17 1.11 -10.15 9.67
N VAL A 18 0.83 -10.78 10.83
CA VAL A 18 1.59 -11.91 11.38
C VAL A 18 0.92 -13.22 10.97
N GLN A 19 0.73 -13.41 9.66
CA GLN A 19 0.06 -14.58 9.09
C GLN A 19 0.75 -15.01 7.79
N ALA A 20 0.34 -16.17 7.25
CA ALA A 20 0.79 -16.60 5.93
C ALA A 20 0.38 -15.59 4.84
N LYS A 21 1.20 -15.46 3.80
CA LYS A 21 1.00 -14.48 2.72
C LYS A 21 -0.39 -14.58 2.06
N SER A 22 -0.89 -15.80 1.86
CA SER A 22 -2.22 -16.09 1.32
C SER A 22 -3.33 -15.62 2.25
N GLN A 23 -3.19 -15.86 3.56
CA GLN A 23 -4.19 -15.45 4.54
C GLN A 23 -4.30 -13.92 4.63
N VAL A 24 -3.17 -13.22 4.64
CA VAL A 24 -3.14 -11.75 4.58
C VAL A 24 -3.86 -11.23 3.33
N PHE A 25 -3.66 -11.89 2.19
CA PHE A 25 -4.29 -11.50 0.93
C PHE A 25 -5.80 -11.75 0.92
N GLU A 26 -6.25 -12.86 1.51
CA GLU A 26 -7.66 -13.18 1.69
C GLU A 26 -8.35 -12.16 2.60
N ASP A 27 -7.73 -11.82 3.73
CA ASP A 27 -8.23 -10.82 4.67
C ASP A 27 -8.35 -9.44 4.00
N LEU A 28 -7.33 -9.03 3.25
CA LEU A 28 -7.34 -7.79 2.46
C LEU A 28 -8.47 -7.80 1.43
N THR A 29 -8.59 -8.88 0.64
CA THR A 29 -9.65 -9.04 -0.35
C THR A 29 -11.02 -8.95 0.31
N HIS A 30 -11.21 -9.62 1.44
CA HIS A 30 -12.49 -9.67 2.14
C HIS A 30 -12.90 -8.28 2.63
N GLY A 31 -11.98 -7.57 3.28
CA GLY A 31 -12.22 -6.19 3.72
C GLY A 31 -12.50 -5.24 2.56
N MET A 32 -11.76 -5.35 1.45
CA MET A 32 -12.02 -4.57 0.24
C MET A 32 -13.40 -4.85 -0.33
N LYS A 33 -13.82 -6.11 -0.41
CA LYS A 33 -15.14 -6.49 -0.93
C LYS A 33 -16.26 -5.86 -0.09
N ALA A 34 -16.12 -5.86 1.23
CA ALA A 34 -17.07 -5.22 2.13
C ALA A 34 -17.19 -3.70 1.88
N LEU A 35 -16.07 -3.03 1.57
CA LEU A 35 -16.06 -1.60 1.24
C LEU A 35 -16.60 -1.32 -0.17
N MET A 36 -16.30 -2.17 -1.15
CA MET A 36 -16.76 -2.01 -2.52
C MET A 36 -18.28 -2.17 -2.65
N VAL A 37 -18.89 -3.06 -1.86
CA VAL A 37 -20.37 -3.23 -1.82
C VAL A 37 -21.08 -1.99 -1.27
N LYS A 38 -20.41 -1.17 -0.43
CA LYS A 38 -20.98 0.07 0.09
C LYS A 38 -20.95 1.23 -0.91
N GLN A 39 -20.21 1.12 -2.01
CA GLN A 39 -20.12 2.19 -3.01
C GLN A 39 -21.05 1.90 -4.20
N SER A 40 -22.09 2.71 -4.32
CA SER A 40 -23.05 2.70 -5.43
C SER A 40 -22.41 3.32 -6.68
N GLY A 41 -21.50 2.60 -7.33
CA GLY A 41 -20.86 3.03 -8.57
C GLY A 41 -19.69 2.14 -8.97
N PHE A 42 -19.63 1.75 -10.25
CA PHE A 42 -18.50 1.01 -10.81
C PHE A 42 -17.34 1.97 -11.05
N SER A 43 -16.43 2.08 -10.09
CA SER A 43 -15.19 2.85 -10.23
C SER A 43 -13.99 1.99 -9.85
N THR A 44 -12.86 2.20 -10.55
CA THR A 44 -11.60 1.50 -10.26
C THR A 44 -11.18 1.76 -8.81
N PRO A 45 -10.95 0.71 -8.00
CA PRO A 45 -10.67 0.89 -6.59
C PRO A 45 -9.34 1.62 -6.38
N LYS A 46 -9.35 2.68 -5.57
CA LYS A 46 -8.16 3.41 -5.12
C LYS A 46 -7.81 2.93 -3.72
N ILE A 47 -6.68 2.25 -3.58
CA ILE A 47 -6.31 1.54 -2.36
C ILE A 47 -4.99 2.10 -1.85
N ILE A 48 -4.94 2.40 -0.55
CA ILE A 48 -3.72 2.78 0.15
C ILE A 48 -3.40 1.66 1.14
N ILE A 49 -2.20 1.08 1.03
CA ILE A 49 -1.71 0.05 1.95
C ILE A 49 -0.61 0.67 2.81
N ALA A 50 -0.87 0.78 4.11
CA ALA A 50 0.08 1.27 5.09
C ALA A 50 0.47 0.14 6.07
N GLY A 51 1.71 0.16 6.52
CA GLY A 51 2.27 -0.88 7.38
C GLY A 51 3.77 -0.70 7.57
N ALA A 52 4.34 -1.38 8.56
CA ALA A 52 5.76 -1.27 8.91
C ALA A 52 6.70 -1.56 7.72
N PRO A 53 7.94 -1.03 7.71
CA PRO A 53 8.96 -1.47 6.77
C PRO A 53 9.06 -3.00 6.73
N ALA A 54 9.28 -3.57 5.54
CA ALA A 54 9.34 -5.03 5.31
C ALA A 54 8.09 -5.85 5.69
N SER A 55 6.93 -5.23 6.01
CA SER A 55 5.69 -5.95 6.35
C SER A 55 5.00 -6.67 5.17
N GLY A 56 5.67 -6.82 4.03
CA GLY A 56 5.13 -7.52 2.86
C GLY A 56 4.12 -6.72 2.01
N LYS A 57 4.00 -5.40 2.19
CA LYS A 57 3.06 -4.55 1.41
C LYS A 57 3.22 -4.71 -0.10
N GLY A 58 4.45 -4.66 -0.61
CA GLY A 58 4.72 -4.81 -2.04
C GLY A 58 4.20 -6.14 -2.60
N THR A 59 4.39 -7.23 -1.86
CA THR A 59 3.85 -8.56 -2.20
C THR A 59 2.32 -8.52 -2.32
N GLN A 60 1.65 -7.89 -1.36
CA GLN A 60 0.18 -7.78 -1.37
C GLN A 60 -0.31 -6.86 -2.51
N CYS A 61 0.40 -5.77 -2.79
CA CYS A 61 0.10 -4.87 -3.91
C CYS A 61 0.16 -5.59 -5.26
N GLU A 62 1.18 -6.43 -5.50
CA GLU A 62 1.27 -7.19 -6.76
C GLU A 62 0.13 -8.21 -6.89
N MET A 63 -0.24 -8.91 -5.80
CA MET A 63 -1.39 -9.82 -5.83
C MET A 63 -2.72 -9.08 -6.07
N ILE A 64 -2.89 -7.87 -5.53
CA ILE A 64 -4.06 -7.02 -5.76
C ILE A 64 -4.09 -6.52 -7.21
N LYS A 65 -2.95 -6.09 -7.75
CA LYS A 65 -2.78 -5.69 -9.14
C LYS A 65 -3.20 -6.81 -10.09
N GLU A 66 -2.73 -8.03 -9.87
CA GLU A 66 -3.11 -9.21 -10.66
C GLU A 66 -4.62 -9.52 -10.59
N LYS A 67 -5.21 -9.41 -9.39
CA LYS A 67 -6.63 -9.74 -9.17
C LYS A 67 -7.62 -8.71 -9.70
N TYR A 68 -7.31 -7.43 -9.56
CA TYR A 68 -8.24 -6.33 -9.85
C TYR A 68 -7.85 -5.49 -11.08
N GLY A 69 -6.70 -5.78 -11.72
CA GLY A 69 -6.23 -5.04 -12.90
C GLY A 69 -5.86 -3.58 -12.62
N VAL A 70 -5.50 -3.26 -11.37
CA VAL A 70 -5.09 -1.91 -10.96
C VAL A 70 -3.61 -1.67 -11.20
N VAL A 71 -3.15 -0.42 -11.13
CA VAL A 71 -1.72 -0.08 -11.20
C VAL A 71 -1.14 0.01 -9.79
N HIS A 72 -0.01 -0.65 -9.56
CA HIS A 72 0.74 -0.50 -8.31
C HIS A 72 1.67 0.71 -8.41
N LEU A 73 1.41 1.73 -7.60
CA LEU A 73 2.26 2.92 -7.45
C LEU A 73 3.00 2.87 -6.12
N SER A 74 4.32 2.72 -6.17
CA SER A 74 5.20 2.62 -5.01
C SER A 74 6.13 3.82 -4.97
N THR A 75 5.89 4.74 -4.03
CA THR A 75 6.77 5.90 -3.80
C THR A 75 8.19 5.44 -3.49
N GLY A 76 8.35 4.35 -2.75
CA GLY A 76 9.66 3.76 -2.48
C GLY A 76 10.40 3.30 -3.73
N ASP A 77 9.71 2.71 -4.72
CA ASP A 77 10.35 2.30 -5.98
C ASP A 77 10.72 3.49 -6.84
N ILE A 78 9.87 4.52 -6.89
CA ILE A 78 10.17 5.78 -7.59
C ILE A 78 11.41 6.44 -7.00
N LEU A 79 11.50 6.54 -5.67
CA LEU A 79 12.65 7.12 -4.99
C LEU A 79 13.91 6.28 -5.22
N ARG A 80 13.84 4.95 -5.11
CA ARG A 80 14.96 4.04 -5.41
C ARG A 80 15.43 4.14 -6.86
N ALA A 81 14.52 4.33 -7.82
CA ALA A 81 14.87 4.55 -9.21
C ALA A 81 15.61 5.89 -9.39
N ALA A 82 15.09 6.97 -8.80
CA ALA A 82 15.72 8.29 -8.84
C ALA A 82 17.13 8.31 -8.23
N VAL A 83 17.34 7.55 -7.14
CA VAL A 83 18.65 7.28 -6.54
C VAL A 83 19.57 6.57 -7.53
N LYS A 84 19.10 5.46 -8.12
CA LYS A 84 19.89 4.64 -9.05
C LYS A 84 20.30 5.43 -10.30
N GLU A 85 19.45 6.33 -10.76
CA GLU A 85 19.71 7.22 -11.90
C GLU A 85 20.64 8.40 -11.56
N GLY A 86 20.98 8.60 -10.27
CA GLY A 86 21.91 9.64 -9.83
C GLY A 86 21.35 11.06 -9.94
N THR A 87 20.03 11.21 -10.02
CA THR A 87 19.37 12.52 -10.10
C THR A 87 19.61 13.35 -8.83
N GLU A 88 19.52 14.67 -8.91
CA GLU A 88 19.64 15.55 -7.72
C GLU A 88 18.58 15.23 -6.65
N LEU A 89 17.37 14.89 -7.10
CA LEU A 89 16.30 14.36 -6.22
C LEU A 89 16.72 13.05 -5.57
N GLY A 90 17.29 12.13 -6.35
CA GLY A 90 17.80 10.84 -5.88
C GLY A 90 18.87 10.97 -4.80
N LYS A 91 19.85 11.88 -4.98
CA LYS A 91 20.89 12.14 -3.96
C LYS A 91 20.30 12.64 -2.64
N THR A 92 19.31 13.53 -2.73
CA THR A 92 18.60 14.04 -1.56
C THR A 92 17.77 12.94 -0.88
N ALA A 93 17.02 12.18 -1.67
CA ALA A 93 16.21 11.05 -1.20
C ALA A 93 17.07 9.96 -0.53
N GLN A 94 18.24 9.65 -1.09
CA GLN A 94 19.18 8.69 -0.52
C GLN A 94 19.53 9.05 0.93
N GLY A 95 19.82 10.34 1.19
CA GLY A 95 20.13 10.81 2.54
C GLY A 95 18.99 10.57 3.53
N PHE A 96 17.73 10.81 3.14
CA PHE A 96 16.57 10.54 3.99
C PHE A 96 16.37 9.03 4.22
N MET A 97 16.45 8.24 3.14
CA MET A 97 16.27 6.80 3.18
C MET A 97 17.30 6.09 4.06
N ASP A 98 18.57 6.54 4.04
CA ASP A 98 19.64 6.00 4.88
C ASP A 98 19.43 6.28 6.38
N ARG A 99 18.76 7.39 6.71
CA ARG A 99 18.40 7.74 8.09
C ARG A 99 17.11 7.08 8.58
N GLY A 100 16.38 6.40 7.69
CA GLY A 100 15.07 5.81 8.00
C GLY A 100 13.96 6.84 8.17
N GLU A 101 14.13 8.04 7.60
CA GLU A 101 13.15 9.14 7.52
C GLU A 101 12.32 9.06 6.24
#